data_AF-A0A3D3YRL3-F1
#
_entry.id   AF-A0A3D3YRL3-F1
#
_cell.length_a   1.000
_cell.length_b   1.000
_cell.length_c   1.000
_cell.angle_alpha   90.00
_cell.angle_beta   90.00
_cell.angle_gamma   90.00
#
_symmetry.space_group_name_H-M   'P 1'
#
loop_
_entity.id
_entity.type
_entity.pdbx_description
1 polymer ?
#
loop_
_entity_poly.entity_id
_entity_poly.type
_entity_poly.pdbx_seq_one_letter_code
_entity_poly.pdbx_strand_id
1 'polypeptide(L)'
;MIERVHEHIITELQQNTRTDTIFILTAILLNLIALGVNSGVASGRDTDATTWIVFFTFVCLVIVVNFVVVVGLLRGKETRIKLINGLLKMYKDQGVEGYYDASLLSNYSTRYNLFLLTVVVTGLIAIVVPSVLIA
;
A
#
# COMPACT_ATOMS: atom_id res chain seq x y z
N MET A 1 -15.98 -6.95 30.26
CA MET A 1 -16.48 -6.54 28.92
C MET A 1 -15.52 -5.60 28.22
N ILE A 2 -15.00 -4.56 28.89
CA ILE A 2 -14.02 -3.63 28.31
C ILE A 2 -12.73 -4.35 27.83
N GLU A 3 -12.25 -5.33 28.59
CA GLU A 3 -11.09 -6.14 28.18
C GLU A 3 -11.31 -6.92 26.89
N ARG A 4 -12.54 -7.42 26.65
CA ARG A 4 -12.90 -8.07 25.37
C ARG A 4 -12.93 -7.07 24.21
N VAL A 5 -13.37 -5.84 24.45
CA VAL A 5 -13.35 -4.77 23.44
C VAL A 5 -11.90 -4.36 23.14
N HIS A 6 -11.06 -4.23 24.16
CA HIS A 6 -9.63 -3.98 24.00
C HIS A 6 -8.97 -5.08 23.16
N GLU A 7 -9.14 -6.34 23.54
CA GLU A 7 -8.61 -7.51 22.82
C GLU A 7 -9.07 -7.54 21.36
N HIS A 8 -10.36 -7.25 21.12
CA HIS A 8 -10.92 -7.17 19.77
C HIS A 8 -10.29 -6.03 18.95
N ILE A 9 -10.16 -4.81 19.51
CA ILE A 9 -9.52 -3.69 18.81
C ILE A 9 -8.05 -3.99 18.49
N ILE A 10 -7.31 -4.59 19.42
CA ILE A 10 -5.91 -4.97 19.19
C ILE A 10 -5.81 -6.01 18.06
N THR A 11 -6.71 -7.00 18.04
CA THR A 11 -6.76 -8.02 16.98
C THR A 11 -7.04 -7.38 15.62
N GLU A 12 -8.01 -6.47 15.53
CA GLU A 12 -8.33 -5.72 14.30
C GLU A 12 -7.13 -4.87 13.83
N LEU A 13 -6.41 -4.21 14.74
CA LEU A 13 -5.19 -3.45 14.41
C LEU A 13 -4.07 -4.34 13.84
N GLN A 14 -3.90 -5.54 14.39
CA GLN A 14 -2.93 -6.52 13.89
C GLN A 14 -3.32 -7.05 12.50
N GLN A 15 -4.60 -7.39 12.30
CA GLN A 15 -5.12 -7.85 11.02
C GLN A 15 -4.98 -6.77 9.94
N ASN A 16 -5.35 -5.53 10.27
CA ASN A 16 -5.16 -4.38 9.38
C ASN A 16 -3.69 -4.22 8.95
N THR A 17 -2.75 -4.28 9.91
CA THR A 17 -1.31 -4.19 9.61
C THR A 17 -0.82 -5.33 8.71
N ARG A 18 -1.33 -6.56 8.89
CA ARG A 18 -0.98 -7.70 8.05
C ARG A 18 -1.48 -7.52 6.62
N THR A 19 -2.74 -7.13 6.44
CA THR A 19 -3.33 -6.87 5.12
C THR A 19 -2.58 -5.77 4.38
N ASP A 20 -2.25 -4.66 5.04
CA ASP A 20 -1.49 -3.56 4.44
C ASP A 20 -0.11 -4.01 3.97
N THR A 21 0.58 -4.83 4.78
CA THR A 21 1.89 -5.39 4.43
C THR A 21 1.80 -6.26 3.19
N ILE A 22 0.78 -7.11 3.09
CA ILE A 22 0.55 -7.97 1.90
C ILE A 22 0.29 -7.11 0.67
N PHE A 23 -0.52 -6.06 0.78
CA PHE A 23 -0.80 -5.15 -0.33
C PHE A 23 0.45 -4.43 -0.82
N ILE A 24 1.26 -3.88 0.08
CA ILE A 24 2.50 -3.18 -0.26
C ILE A 24 3.48 -4.13 -0.95
N LEU A 25 3.72 -5.31 -0.38
CA LEU A 25 4.69 -6.26 -0.94
C LEU A 25 4.23 -6.78 -2.30
N THR A 26 2.95 -7.11 -2.44
CA THR A 26 2.39 -7.58 -3.72
C THR A 26 2.49 -6.50 -4.80
N ALA A 27 2.21 -5.25 -4.46
CA ALA A 27 2.31 -4.12 -5.39
C ALA A 27 3.76 -3.89 -5.85
N ILE A 28 4.71 -3.86 -4.90
CA ILE A 28 6.13 -3.66 -5.21
C ILE A 28 6.64 -4.79 -6.10
N LEU A 29 6.34 -6.05 -5.75
CA LEU A 29 6.76 -7.20 -6.55
C LEU A 29 6.18 -7.14 -7.96
N LEU A 30 4.89 -6.84 -8.10
CA LEU A 30 4.26 -6.69 -9.40
C LEU A 30 4.90 -5.55 -10.21
N ASN A 31 5.15 -4.39 -9.58
CA ASN A 31 5.78 -3.25 -10.24
C ASN A 31 7.17 -3.60 -10.77
N LEU A 32 7.97 -4.32 -9.99
CA LEU A 32 9.30 -4.77 -10.41
C LEU A 32 9.23 -5.81 -11.54
N ILE A 33 8.28 -6.75 -11.48
CA ILE A 33 8.05 -7.73 -12.55
C ILE A 33 7.62 -7.02 -13.83
N ALA A 34 6.65 -6.11 -13.75
CA ALA A 34 6.17 -5.36 -14.91
C ALA A 34 7.26 -4.47 -15.50
N LEU A 35 8.08 -3.82 -14.67
CA LEU A 35 9.24 -3.06 -15.11
C LEU A 35 10.21 -3.96 -15.91
N GLY A 36 10.55 -5.13 -15.37
CA GLY A 36 11.47 -6.06 -16.02
C GLY A 36 10.93 -6.61 -17.34
N VAL A 37 9.68 -7.07 -17.34
CA VAL A 37 9.03 -7.62 -18.54
C VAL A 37 8.89 -6.53 -19.61
N ASN A 38 8.31 -5.37 -19.26
CA ASN A 38 8.09 -4.31 -20.24
C ASN A 38 9.40 -3.70 -20.74
N SER A 39 10.44 -3.55 -19.90
CA SER A 39 11.75 -3.06 -20.36
C SER A 39 12.41 -4.06 -21.31
N GLY A 40 12.34 -5.36 -20.99
CA GLY A 40 12.89 -6.41 -21.85
C GLY A 40 12.18 -6.48 -23.20
N VAL A 41 10.84 -6.47 -23.19
CA VAL A 41 10.01 -6.45 -24.40
C VAL A 41 10.24 -5.18 -25.22
N ALA A 42 10.36 -4.02 -24.58
CA ALA A 42 10.62 -2.73 -25.24
C ALA A 42 12.02 -2.64 -25.86
N SER A 43 13.03 -3.33 -25.30
CA SER A 43 14.41 -3.31 -25.81
C SER A 43 14.64 -4.15 -27.09
N GLY A 44 13.62 -4.88 -27.55
CA GLY A 44 13.69 -5.70 -28.77
C GLY A 44 13.81 -4.86 -30.04
N ARG A 45 14.52 -5.39 -31.05
CA ARG A 45 14.74 -4.70 -32.34
C ARG A 45 13.49 -4.57 -33.22
N ASP A 46 12.54 -5.48 -33.08
CA ASP A 46 11.30 -5.50 -33.86
C ASP A 46 10.09 -5.29 -32.94
N THR A 47 9.50 -4.10 -33.03
CA THR A 47 8.25 -3.75 -32.32
C THR A 47 7.05 -4.20 -33.14
N ASP A 48 6.68 -5.47 -33.02
CA ASP A 48 5.50 -6.05 -33.67
C ASP A 48 4.21 -5.84 -32.87
N ALA A 49 3.06 -6.13 -33.46
CA ALA A 49 1.75 -6.00 -32.81
C ALA A 49 1.68 -6.76 -31.46
N THR A 50 2.32 -7.93 -31.38
CA THR A 50 2.40 -8.74 -30.15
C THR A 50 3.14 -8.00 -29.02
N THR A 51 4.23 -7.30 -29.34
CA THR A 51 5.03 -6.50 -28.38
C THR A 51 4.16 -5.43 -27.74
N TRP A 52 3.39 -4.70 -28.55
CA TRP A 52 2.46 -3.67 -28.09
C TRP A 52 1.34 -4.23 -27.23
N ILE A 53 0.75 -5.37 -27.62
CA ILE A 53 -0.32 -6.03 -26.85
C ILE A 53 0.18 -6.44 -25.46
N VAL A 54 1.35 -7.08 -25.38
CA VAL A 54 1.96 -7.50 -24.11
C VAL A 54 2.24 -6.28 -23.23
N PHE A 55 2.87 -5.25 -23.79
CA PHE A 55 3.21 -4.02 -23.09
C PHE A 55 1.98 -3.36 -22.45
N PHE A 56 0.94 -3.10 -23.26
CA PHE A 56 -0.29 -2.47 -22.77
C PHE A 56 -1.02 -3.33 -21.74
N THR A 57 -0.98 -4.66 -21.89
CA THR A 57 -1.59 -5.56 -20.91
C THR A 57 -0.93 -5.42 -19.53
N PHE A 58 0.41 -5.38 -19.48
CA PHE A 58 1.13 -5.17 -18.23
C PHE A 58 0.93 -3.76 -17.67
N VAL A 59 0.89 -2.73 -18.51
CA VAL A 59 0.59 -1.35 -18.06
C VAL A 59 -0.80 -1.29 -17.41
N CYS A 60 -1.83 -1.87 -18.05
CA CYS A 60 -3.16 -1.95 -17.46
C CYS A 60 -3.16 -2.69 -16.13
N LEU A 61 -2.43 -3.80 -16.03
CA LEU A 61 -2.31 -4.58 -14.79
C LEU A 61 -1.66 -3.75 -13.67
N VAL A 62 -0.56 -3.04 -13.96
CA VAL A 62 0.11 -2.15 -13.01
C VAL A 62 -0.87 -1.07 -12.51
N ILE A 63 -1.59 -0.41 -13.42
CA ILE A 63 -2.55 0.64 -13.06
C ILE A 63 -3.63 0.10 -12.12
N VAL A 64 -4.28 -1.00 -12.49
CA VAL A 64 -5.38 -1.59 -11.71
C VAL A 64 -4.91 -2.02 -10.33
N VAL A 65 -3.77 -2.73 -10.25
CA VAL A 65 -3.28 -3.24 -8.97
C VAL A 65 -2.79 -2.11 -8.06
N ASN A 66 -2.06 -1.13 -8.58
CA ASN A 66 -1.64 0.02 -7.78
C ASN A 66 -2.85 0.83 -7.30
N PHE A 67 -3.88 0.99 -8.13
CA PHE A 67 -5.12 1.65 -7.72
C PHE A 67 -5.78 0.92 -6.54
N VAL A 68 -5.96 -0.39 -6.63
CA VAL A 68 -6.53 -1.21 -5.54
C VAL A 68 -5.70 -1.09 -4.27
N VAL A 69 -4.37 -1.13 -4.38
CA VAL A 69 -3.45 -1.03 -3.24
C VAL A 69 -3.50 0.36 -2.60
N VAL A 70 -3.51 1.43 -3.40
CA VAL A 70 -3.62 2.81 -2.89
C VAL A 70 -4.93 2.99 -2.14
N VAL A 71 -6.06 2.57 -2.72
CA VAL A 71 -7.37 2.64 -2.04
C VAL A 71 -7.35 1.80 -0.77
N GLY A 72 -6.81 0.58 -0.82
CA GLY A 72 -6.68 -0.32 0.32
C GLY A 72 -5.90 0.30 1.47
N LEU A 73 -4.74 0.89 1.19
CA LEU A 73 -3.88 1.54 2.20
C LEU A 73 -4.52 2.80 2.78
N LEU A 74 -5.21 3.60 1.96
CA LEU A 74 -5.95 4.78 2.45
C LEU A 74 -7.08 4.37 3.40
N ARG A 75 -7.86 3.35 3.04
CA ARG A 75 -8.91 2.79 3.91
C ARG A 75 -8.31 2.15 5.16
N GLY A 76 -7.19 1.45 5.03
CA GLY A 76 -6.47 0.86 6.17
C GLY A 76 -6.02 1.92 7.17
N LYS A 77 -5.45 3.02 6.68
CA LYS A 77 -5.08 4.20 7.47
C LYS A 77 -6.28 4.77 8.24
N GLU A 78 -7.41 4.99 7.57
CA GLU A 78 -8.63 5.50 8.21
C GLU A 78 -9.13 4.57 9.33
N THR A 79 -9.20 3.27 9.06
CA THR A 79 -9.63 2.27 10.05
C THR A 79 -8.71 2.24 11.26
N ARG A 80 -7.39 2.22 11.03
CA ARG A 80 -6.40 2.24 12.11
C ARG A 80 -6.53 3.47 13.00
N ILE A 81 -6.72 4.65 12.42
CA ILE A 81 -6.91 5.89 13.19
C ILE A 81 -8.17 5.79 14.06
N LYS A 82 -9.28 5.31 13.51
CA LYS A 82 -10.54 5.14 14.27
C LYS A 82 -10.38 4.16 15.43
N LEU A 83 -9.71 3.03 15.21
CA LEU A 83 -9.47 2.01 16.23
C LEU A 83 -8.56 2.53 17.35
N ILE A 84 -7.46 3.22 17.02
CA ILE A 84 -6.56 3.77 18.05
C ILE A 84 -7.25 4.91 18.82
N ASN A 85 -8.04 5.76 18.16
CA ASN A 85 -8.83 6.78 18.86
C ASN A 85 -9.83 6.14 19.85
N GLY A 86 -10.41 5.00 19.49
CA GLY A 86 -11.23 4.19 20.40
C GLY A 86 -10.44 3.69 21.62
N LEU A 87 -9.21 3.20 21.41
CA LEU A 87 -8.31 2.79 22.50
C LEU A 87 -7.93 3.95 23.41
N LEU A 88 -7.54 5.10 22.85
CA LEU A 88 -7.18 6.29 23.64
C LEU A 88 -8.34 6.76 24.51
N LYS A 89 -9.57 6.77 23.96
CA LYS A 89 -10.76 7.08 24.74
C LYS A 89 -10.95 6.10 25.89
N MET A 90 -10.80 4.81 25.63
CA MET A 90 -10.92 3.78 26.66
C MET A 90 -9.83 3.93 27.75
N TYR A 91 -8.60 4.29 27.39
CA TYR A 91 -7.52 4.53 28.35
C TYR A 91 -7.80 5.75 29.23
N LYS A 92 -8.36 6.81 28.65
CA LYS A 92 -8.82 7.98 29.38
C LYS A 92 -9.94 7.63 30.37
N ASP A 93 -10.95 6.90 29.90
CA ASP A 93 -12.09 6.48 30.73
C ASP A 93 -11.65 5.58 31.91
N GLN A 94 -10.52 4.89 31.79
CA GLN A 94 -9.92 4.03 32.82
C GLN A 94 -8.82 4.70 33.66
N GLY A 95 -8.51 5.98 33.41
CA GLY A 95 -7.48 6.72 34.16
C GLY A 95 -6.04 6.26 33.90
N VAL A 96 -5.78 5.59 32.77
CA VAL A 96 -4.46 5.06 32.39
C VAL A 96 -3.83 5.80 31.20
N GLU A 97 -4.35 6.98 30.88
CA GLU A 97 -3.88 7.80 29.76
C GLU A 97 -2.41 8.24 29.87
N GLY A 98 -1.86 8.37 31.08
CA GLY A 98 -0.46 8.73 31.30
C GLY A 98 0.57 7.70 30.82
N TYR A 99 0.12 6.46 30.51
CA TYR A 99 0.99 5.39 30.02
C TYR A 99 1.12 5.36 28.49
N TYR A 100 0.32 6.15 27.76
CA TYR A 100 0.32 6.13 26.30
C TYR A 100 0.34 7.55 25.71
N ASP A 101 1.39 7.86 24.97
CA ASP A 101 1.51 9.15 24.29
C ASP A 101 0.70 9.17 22.98
N ALA A 102 -0.28 10.08 22.92
CA ALA A 102 -1.10 10.30 21.73
C ALA A 102 -0.28 10.75 20.50
N SER A 103 0.91 11.31 20.68
CA SER A 103 1.81 11.70 19.59
C SER A 103 2.21 10.50 18.71
N LEU A 104 2.18 9.27 19.23
CA LEU A 104 2.44 8.05 18.47
C LEU A 104 1.45 7.86 17.30
N LEU A 105 0.27 8.49 17.34
CA LEU A 105 -0.68 8.51 16.24
C LEU A 105 -0.14 9.19 14.98
N SER A 106 0.62 10.29 15.11
CA SER A 106 1.14 11.00 13.95
C SER A 106 2.17 10.14 13.20
N ASN A 107 2.95 9.35 13.93
CA ASN A 107 3.95 8.44 13.35
C ASN A 107 3.32 7.38 12.44
N TYR A 108 2.10 6.92 12.76
CA TYR A 108 1.38 6.00 11.87
C TYR A 108 1.00 6.67 10.56
N SER A 109 0.45 7.88 10.60
CA SER A 109 0.09 8.62 9.38
C SER A 109 1.29 8.80 8.44
N THR A 110 2.45 9.16 9.00
CA THR A 110 3.71 9.30 8.24
C THR A 110 4.12 7.98 7.60
N ARG A 111 4.06 6.87 8.35
CA ARG A 111 4.41 5.54 7.81
C ARG A 111 3.52 5.13 6.63
N TYR A 112 2.21 5.36 6.71
CA TYR A 112 1.31 5.09 5.56
C TYR A 112 1.67 5.95 4.35
N ASN A 113 1.96 7.23 4.56
CA ASN A 113 2.32 8.13 3.47
C ASN A 113 3.62 7.68 2.79
N LEU A 114 4.63 7.23 3.56
CA LEU A 114 5.88 6.71 3.01
C LEU A 114 5.66 5.46 2.17
N PHE A 115 4.83 4.51 2.63
CA PHE A 115 4.53 3.31 1.84
C PHE A 115 3.73 3.62 0.58
N LEU A 116 2.74 4.51 0.68
CA LEU A 116 1.96 4.94 -0.47
C LEU A 116 2.86 5.62 -1.51
N LEU A 117 3.80 6.47 -1.08
CA LEU A 117 4.80 7.07 -1.95
C LEU A 117 5.65 6.00 -2.66
N THR A 118 6.17 5.01 -1.92
CA THR A 118 6.96 3.92 -2.50
C THR A 118 6.17 3.14 -3.56
N VAL A 119 4.92 2.75 -3.26
CA VAL A 119 4.08 2.00 -4.21
C VAL A 119 3.80 2.83 -5.46
N VAL A 120 3.38 4.10 -5.30
CA VAL A 120 3.07 4.98 -6.42
C VAL A 120 4.31 5.25 -7.29
N VAL A 121 5.45 5.56 -6.68
CA VAL A 121 6.69 5.85 -7.42
C VAL A 121 7.20 4.61 -8.14
N THR A 122 7.18 3.44 -7.51
CA THR A 122 7.58 2.18 -8.18
C THR A 122 6.63 1.84 -9.34
N GLY A 123 5.33 2.05 -9.18
CA GLY A 123 4.34 1.86 -10.24
C GLY A 123 4.54 2.83 -11.40
N LEU A 124 4.83 4.09 -11.11
CA LEU A 124 5.17 5.10 -12.13
C LEU A 124 6.42 4.71 -12.90
N ILE A 125 7.50 4.29 -12.22
CA ILE A 125 8.74 3.86 -12.88
C ILE A 125 8.48 2.63 -13.77
N ALA A 126 7.68 1.67 -13.30
CA ALA A 126 7.32 0.47 -14.05
C ALA A 126 6.55 0.76 -15.35
N ILE A 127 5.95 1.94 -15.47
CA ILE A 127 5.28 2.40 -16.69
C ILE A 127 6.21 3.30 -17.51
N VAL A 128 6.80 4.33 -16.89
CA VAL A 128 7.54 5.39 -17.58
C VAL A 128 8.81 4.85 -18.24
N VAL A 129 9.62 4.05 -17.54
CA VAL A 129 10.91 3.59 -18.09
C VAL A 129 10.68 2.72 -19.34
N PRO A 130 9.82 1.69 -19.31
CA PRO A 130 9.53 0.92 -20.52
C PRO A 130 8.89 1.74 -21.64
N SER A 131 8.03 2.72 -21.31
CA SER A 131 7.42 3.61 -22.31
C SER A 131 8.45 4.45 -23.06
N VAL A 132 9.53 4.87 -22.39
CA VAL A 132 10.63 5.60 -23.04
C VAL A 132 11.48 4.68 -23.90
N LEU A 133 11.63 3.40 -23.52
CA LEU A 133 12.40 2.42 -24.27
C LEU A 133 11.69 1.93 -25.54
N ILE A 134 10.35 1.89 -25.53
CA ILE A 134 9.54 1.41 -26.67
C ILE A 134 9.18 2.51 -27.67
N ALA A 135 9.32 3.78 -27.27
CA ALA A 135 9.02 4.96 -28.08
C ALA A 135 10.14 5.28 -29.08
#